data_AF-A0A357I8U9-F1
#
_entry.id   AF-A0A357I8U9-F1
#
_cell.length_a   1.000
_cell.length_b   1.000
_cell.length_c   1.000
_cell.angle_alpha   90.00
_cell.angle_beta   90.00
_cell.angle_gamma   90.00
#
_symmetry.space_group_name_H-M   'P 1'
#
loop_
_entity.id
_entity.type
_entity.pdbx_description
1 polymer ?
#
loop_
_entity_poly.entity_id
_entity_poly.type
_entity_poly.pdbx_seq_one_letter_code
_entity_poly.pdbx_strand_id
1 'polypeptide(L)' 'MSAAEYVEAYGWKKAAEVAERAGTNRAYFYQIAKGIRRPSVELAKRLVEASDNELSFLKLMGV' A
#
# COMPACT_ATOMS: atom_id res chain seq x y z
N MET A 1 7.55 0.61 5.59
CA MET A 1 8.11 0.67 4.23
C MET A 1 7.14 1.37 3.25
N SER A 2 7.59 1.79 2.08
CA SER A 2 6.73 2.33 1.01
C SER A 2 5.99 1.19 0.29
N ALA A 3 4.99 1.52 -0.52
CA ALA A 3 4.30 0.51 -1.34
C ALA A 3 5.24 -0.16 -2.36
N ALA A 4 6.24 0.55 -2.88
CA ALA A 4 7.25 -0.02 -3.76
C ALA A 4 8.14 -1.03 -3.02
N GLU A 5 8.68 -0.63 -1.86
CA GLU A 5 9.52 -1.49 -1.01
C GLU A 5 8.75 -2.75 -0.58
N TYR A 6 7.45 -2.64 -0.29
CA TYR A 6 6.59 -3.78 0.08
C TYR A 6 6.46 -4.80 -1.05
N VAL A 7 6.28 -4.33 -2.29
CA VAL A 7 6.19 -5.19 -3.47
C VAL A 7 7.52 -5.87 -3.75
N GLU A 8 8.65 -5.17 -3.58
CA GLU A 8 9.98 -5.74 -3.75
C GLU A 8 10.26 -6.83 -2.69
N ALA A 9 9.85 -6.60 -1.44
CA ALA A 9 10.08 -7.55 -0.34
C ALA A 9 9.19 -8.81 -0.43
N TYR A 10 7.92 -8.66 -0.80
CA TYR A 10 6.91 -9.72 -0.67
C TYR A 10 6.25 -10.16 -1.97
N GLY A 11 6.48 -9.42 -3.06
CA GLY A 11 5.86 -9.67 -4.36
C GLY A 11 4.40 -9.21 -4.47
N TRP A 12 3.89 -9.28 -5.71
CA TRP A 12 2.57 -8.77 -6.05
C TRP A 12 1.40 -9.54 -5.44
N LYS A 13 1.57 -10.83 -5.12
CA LYS A 13 0.51 -11.64 -4.52
C LYS A 13 0.15 -11.10 -3.13
N LYS A 14 1.15 -10.95 -2.26
CA LYS A 14 0.96 -10.43 -0.90
C LYS A 14 0.51 -8.96 -0.91
N ALA A 15 1.05 -8.13 -1.81
CA ALA A 15 0.59 -6.75 -1.97
C ALA A 15 -0.90 -6.67 -2.39
N ALA A 16 -1.38 -7.58 -3.24
CA ALA A 16 -2.79 -7.64 -3.63
C ALA A 16 -3.68 -8.04 -2.44
N GLU A 17 -3.27 -9.02 -1.64
CA GLU A 17 -4.00 -9.44 -0.43
C GLU A 17 -4.14 -8.27 0.57
N VAL A 18 -3.08 -7.50 0.80
CA VAL A 18 -3.12 -6.29 1.63
C VAL A 18 -4.07 -5.24 1.04
N ALA A 19 -4.00 -5.01 -0.26
CA ALA A 19 -4.86 -4.05 -0.95
C ALA A 19 -6.35 -4.42 -0.82
N GLU A 20 -6.68 -5.70 -0.98
CA GLU A 20 -8.06 -6.21 -0.84
C GLU A 20 -8.54 -6.12 0.61
N ARG A 21 -7.72 -6.52 1.59
CA ARG A 21 -8.00 -6.35 3.03
C ARG A 21 -8.25 -4.89 3.41
N ALA A 22 -7.51 -3.96 2.81
CA ALA A 22 -7.69 -2.52 3.01
C ALA A 22 -8.89 -1.93 2.27
N GLY A 23 -9.67 -2.73 1.54
CA GLY A 23 -10.84 -2.30 0.78
C GLY A 23 -10.51 -1.52 -0.48
N THR A 24 -9.42 -1.86 -1.16
CA THR A 24 -9.08 -1.39 -2.51
C THR A 24 -8.75 -2.60 -3.40
N ASN A 25 -7.97 -2.43 -4.48
CA ASN A 25 -7.59 -3.51 -5.38
C ASN A 25 -6.11 -3.42 -5.80
N ARG A 26 -5.62 -4.53 -6.38
CA ARG A 26 -4.24 -4.66 -6.87
C ARG A 26 -3.84 -3.55 -7.84
N ALA A 27 -4.72 -3.15 -8.77
CA ALA A 27 -4.40 -2.14 -9.78
C ALA A 27 -4.19 -0.75 -9.16
N TYR A 28 -5.01 -0.41 -8.17
CA TYR A 28 -4.85 0.84 -7.43
C TYR A 28 -3.59 0.81 -6.57
N PHE A 29 -3.32 -0.30 -5.88
CA PHE A 29 -2.07 -0.48 -5.13
C PHE A 29 -0.84 -0.38 -6.03
N TYR A 30 -0.89 -0.94 -7.25
CA TYR A 30 0.15 -0.79 -8.25
C TYR A 30 0.42 0.69 -8.59
N GLN A 31 -0.63 1.49 -8.79
CA GLN A 31 -0.48 2.92 -9.04
C GLN A 31 0.16 3.66 -7.85
N ILE A 32 -0.15 3.25 -6.61
CA ILE A 32 0.52 3.79 -5.40
C ILE A 32 2.00 3.41 -5.39
N ALA A 33 2.32 2.14 -5.61
CA ALA A 33 3.69 1.64 -5.64
C ALA A 33 4.55 2.29 -6.74
N LYS A 34 3.93 2.68 -7.87
CA LYS A 34 4.60 3.44 -8.95
C LYS A 34 4.62 4.95 -8.73
N GLY A 35 4.08 5.46 -7.63
CA GLY A 35 3.99 6.89 -7.35
C GLY A 35 3.02 7.66 -8.24
N ILE A 36 2.19 6.96 -9.03
CA ILE A 36 1.21 7.57 -9.95
C ILE A 36 0.02 8.14 -9.18
N ARG A 37 -0.36 7.48 -8.09
CA ARG A 37 -1.47 7.90 -7.21
C ARG A 37 -0.99 8.00 -5.78
N ARG A 38 -1.51 9.01 -5.09
CA ARG A 38 -1.45 9.10 -3.63
C ARG A 38 -2.79 8.59 -3.07
N PRO A 39 -2.80 7.64 -2.12
CA PRO A 39 -4.02 7.23 -1.46
C PRO A 39 -4.60 8.37 -0.62
N SER A 40 -5.89 8.30 -0.30
CA SER A 40 -6.47 9.17 0.74
C SER A 40 -5.88 8.82 2.11
N VAL A 41 -5.96 9.75 3.07
CA VAL A 41 -5.54 9.51 4.47
C VAL A 41 -6.21 8.24 5.03
N GLU A 42 -7.50 8.08 4.79
CA GLU A 42 -8.26 6.93 5.28
C GLU A 42 -7.83 5.61 4.63
N LEU A 43 -7.57 5.61 3.33
CA LEU A 43 -7.03 4.42 2.66
C LEU A 43 -5.60 4.11 3.14
N ALA A 44 -4.76 5.13 3.37
CA ALA A 44 -3.42 4.94 3.89
C ALA A 44 -3.42 4.28 5.28
N LYS A 45 -4.31 4.71 6.19
CA LYS A 45 -4.49 4.07 7.50
C LYS A 45 -4.88 2.59 7.37
N ARG A 46 -5.91 2.30 6.56
CA ARG A 46 -6.36 0.91 6.31
C ARG A 46 -5.27 0.04 5.69
N LEU A 47 -4.43 0.60 4.80
CA LEU A 47 -3.30 -0.12 4.22
C LEU A 47 -2.23 -0.44 5.28
N VAL A 48 -1.93 0.49 6.18
CA VAL A 48 -1.01 0.26 7.31
C VAL A 48 -1.53 -0.88 8.20
N GLU A 49 -2.79 -0.82 8.61
CA GLU A 49 -3.44 -1.86 9.42
C GLU A 49 -3.50 -3.22 8.70
N ALA A 50 -3.90 -3.24 7.43
CA ALA A 50 -3.98 -4.47 6.62
C ALA A 50 -2.62 -5.11 6.35
N SER A 51 -1.54 -4.33 6.41
CA SER A 51 -0.16 -4.80 6.31
C SER A 51 0.46 -5.12 7.68
N ASP A 52 -0.32 -5.15 8.76
CA ASP A 52 0.18 -5.39 10.11
C ASP A 52 1.32 -4.42 10.51
N ASN A 53 1.17 -3.13 10.13
CA ASN A 53 2.13 -2.03 10.30
C ASN A 53 3.44 -2.13 9.49
N GLU A 54 3.53 -3.03 8.52
CA GLU A 54 4.69 -3.12 7.63
C GLU A 54 4.78 -1.90 6.69
N LEU A 55 3.64 -1.43 6.16
CA LEU A 55 3.56 -0.18 5.40
C LEU A 55 3.64 1.03 6.34
N SER A 56 4.33 2.08 5.89
CA SER A 56 4.44 3.34 6.62
C SER A 56 3.43 4.36 6.09
N PHE A 57 2.63 4.92 6.99
CA PHE A 57 1.71 6.02 6.67
C PHE A 57 2.44 7.20 6.02
N LEU A 58 3.56 7.65 6.60
CA LEU A 58 4.32 8.79 6.09
C LEU A 58 4.82 8.54 4.66
N LYS A 59 5.42 7.37 4.42
CA LYS A 59 5.88 7.00 3.07
C LYS A 59 4.72 6.88 2.06
N LEU A 60 3.55 6.36 2.45
CA LEU A 60 2.35 6.33 1.59
C LEU A 60 1.83 7.73 1.27
N MET A 61 2.01 8.67 2.19
CA MET A 61 1.64 10.06 2.03
C MET A 61 2.73 10.90 1.35
N GLY A 62 3.90 10.34 1.02
CA GLY A 62 4.99 11.07 0.37
C GLY A 62 5.62 12.15 1.24
N VAL A 63 5.66 11.92 2.56
CA VAL A 63 6.28 12.81 3.56
C VAL A 63 7.39 12.07 4.30
#